data_AF-A0A7S1VH13-F1
#
_entry.id   AF-A0A7S1VH13-F1
#
_cell.length_a   1.000
_cell.length_b   1.000
_cell.length_c   1.000
_cell.angle_alpha   90.00
_cell.angle_beta   90.00
_cell.angle_gamma   90.00
#
_symmetry.space_group_name_H-M   'P 1'
#
loop_
_entity.id
_entity.type
_entity.pdbx_description
1 polymer ?
#
loop_
_entity_poly.entity_id
_entity_poly.type
_entity_poly.pdbx_seq_one_letter_code
_entity_poly.pdbx_strand_id
1 'polypeptide(L)'
;SLDGRTLRVGFPSNSGGWKGAYSSTKTSFEGPASLWSGPTVELAIETARVGQFSIQLTEPPGFLRNFSHEFMGSSSFDLCLYSTALGFLDMCIGQFTLTNQRASVTDWLVLGRQEMQLIVNTQWADESTGWQRFTTSFSTLFLPFTLSTWVFLILFIVPVFGCLMVVHEYGKDGSGYPKTESIVKVANDGQHKEIKERRLPIIQHLKRSIYITALSVFHQDFSQPIVSAGAMLHLLGISFFILAIIAVYTANLASILAQEQPYVGIASLDEVINRGYRICAGRRKLQIVQSLHPELAANEDLFVVDPVDLGGDGKPAFNCCVPRRRAFEMLDPVRAQSDSRYCHVAIAPAEDLEAEQSRGEFCHLGAVGDAVGWGQTGMPIFEGVSAEVTSLFLKMKE
;
A
#
# COMPACT_ATOMS: atom_id res chain seq x y z
N SER A 1 -2.23 -1.97 44.41
CA SER A 1 -0.96 -2.54 43.91
C SER A 1 -1.24 -3.95 43.41
N LEU A 2 -0.62 -4.38 42.32
CA LEU A 2 -0.74 -5.76 41.80
C LEU A 2 0.33 -6.71 42.36
N ASP A 3 1.35 -6.17 43.02
CA ASP A 3 2.49 -6.92 43.55
C ASP A 3 2.05 -8.12 44.40
N GLY A 4 2.58 -9.30 44.06
CA GLY A 4 2.29 -10.58 44.72
C GLY A 4 0.90 -11.17 44.43
N ARG A 5 0.03 -10.52 43.65
CA ARG A 5 -1.28 -11.09 43.29
C ARG A 5 -1.14 -12.14 42.18
N THR A 6 -2.06 -13.10 42.17
CA THR A 6 -2.26 -14.02 41.04
C THR A 6 -3.54 -13.63 40.32
N LEU A 7 -3.44 -13.24 39.05
CA LEU A 7 -4.59 -12.90 38.21
C LEU A 7 -5.02 -14.11 37.38
N ARG A 8 -6.31 -14.44 37.43
CA ARG A 8 -6.95 -15.47 36.61
C ARG A 8 -7.18 -14.91 35.22
N VAL A 9 -6.53 -15.48 34.22
CA VAL A 9 -6.66 -15.02 32.83
C VAL A 9 -7.27 -16.09 31.96
N GLY A 10 -8.01 -15.67 30.94
CA GLY A 10 -8.47 -16.55 29.86
C GLY A 10 -7.77 -16.23 28.54
N PHE A 11 -7.32 -17.27 27.83
CA PHE A 11 -6.83 -17.17 26.46
C PHE A 11 -7.84 -17.76 25.47
N PRO A 12 -8.60 -16.96 24.72
CA PRO A 12 -9.37 -17.46 23.59
C PRO A 12 -8.43 -17.77 22.43
N SER A 13 -8.49 -18.99 21.88
CA SER A 13 -7.69 -19.37 20.72
C SER A 13 -8.07 -18.53 19.49
N ASN A 14 -7.06 -18.04 18.75
CA ASN A 14 -7.21 -17.33 17.49
C ASN A 14 -7.83 -15.92 17.62
N SER A 15 -7.24 -15.06 18.45
CA SER A 15 -7.80 -13.74 18.80
C SER A 15 -7.63 -12.61 17.77
N GLY A 16 -7.68 -12.94 16.48
CA GLY A 16 -8.09 -11.98 15.47
C GLY A 16 -6.99 -11.14 14.83
N GLY A 17 -6.33 -11.70 13.82
CA GLY A 17 -5.26 -11.04 13.09
C GLY A 17 -3.92 -11.29 13.78
N TRP A 18 -2.84 -10.69 13.28
CA TRP A 18 -1.45 -11.00 13.69
C TRP A 18 -1.09 -10.63 15.14
N LYS A 19 -1.88 -9.79 15.81
CA LYS A 19 -1.65 -9.36 17.20
C LYS A 19 -2.31 -10.27 18.25
N GLY A 20 -2.89 -11.38 17.82
CA GLY A 20 -3.68 -12.24 18.68
C GLY A 20 -2.90 -13.14 19.64
N ALA A 21 -3.65 -13.96 20.39
CA ALA A 21 -3.19 -15.07 21.18
C ALA A 21 -3.41 -16.39 20.41
N TYR A 22 -2.35 -17.18 20.29
CA TYR A 22 -2.33 -18.43 19.54
C TYR A 22 -1.93 -19.59 20.42
N SER A 23 -2.76 -20.62 20.43
CA SER A 23 -2.47 -21.90 21.09
C SER A 23 -1.92 -22.90 20.08
N SER A 24 -0.83 -23.58 20.45
CA SER A 24 -0.28 -24.69 19.67
C SER A 24 -1.24 -25.89 19.54
N THR A 25 -2.11 -26.10 20.53
CA THR A 25 -3.14 -27.16 20.52
C THR A 25 -4.42 -26.75 19.81
N LYS A 26 -4.54 -25.48 19.42
CA LYS A 26 -5.76 -24.85 18.86
C LYS A 26 -6.96 -24.86 19.81
N THR A 27 -6.81 -25.28 21.07
CA THR A 27 -7.88 -25.25 22.07
C THR A 27 -7.91 -23.90 22.79
N SER A 28 -9.11 -23.46 23.20
CA SER A 28 -9.28 -22.21 23.97
C SER A 28 -9.22 -22.52 25.46
N PHE A 29 -8.59 -21.66 26.25
CA PHE A 29 -8.53 -21.73 27.73
C PHE A 29 -7.78 -22.93 28.34
N GLU A 30 -7.18 -23.79 27.52
CA GLU A 30 -6.52 -25.01 27.99
C GLU A 30 -4.98 -24.92 27.92
N GLY A 31 -4.33 -25.76 28.72
CA GLY A 31 -2.88 -25.96 28.73
C GLY A 31 -2.10 -24.98 29.61
N PRO A 32 -0.78 -25.17 29.78
CA PRO A 32 0.05 -24.17 30.44
C PRO A 32 0.22 -22.93 29.55
N ALA A 33 0.45 -21.77 30.16
CA ALA A 33 0.70 -20.51 29.45
C ALA A 33 1.86 -20.59 28.44
N SER A 34 2.81 -21.52 28.63
CA SER A 34 3.92 -21.78 27.69
C SER A 34 3.49 -22.35 26.33
N LEU A 35 2.26 -22.86 26.20
CA LEU A 35 1.72 -23.30 24.90
C LEU A 35 1.08 -22.16 24.11
N TRP A 36 1.02 -20.97 24.70
CA TRP A 36 0.43 -19.78 24.13
C TRP A 36 1.51 -18.83 23.63
N SER A 37 1.27 -18.24 22.48
CA SER A 37 2.19 -17.31 21.81
C SER A 37 1.42 -16.16 21.17
N GLY A 38 2.14 -15.11 20.78
CA GLY A 38 1.62 -13.98 20.04
C GLY A 38 1.68 -12.66 20.80
N PRO A 39 1.54 -11.52 20.11
CA PRO A 39 1.87 -10.21 20.68
C PRO A 39 1.07 -9.84 21.93
N THR A 40 -0.21 -10.22 22.00
CA THR A 40 -1.04 -9.96 23.19
C THR A 40 -0.67 -10.84 24.39
N VAL A 41 -0.20 -12.07 24.15
CA VAL A 41 0.30 -12.97 25.21
C VAL A 41 1.62 -12.44 25.76
N GLU A 42 2.55 -12.06 24.88
CA GLU A 42 3.83 -11.46 25.25
C GLU A 42 3.64 -10.17 26.05
N LEU A 43 2.73 -9.30 25.59
CA LEU A 43 2.37 -8.07 26.29
C LEU A 43 1.85 -8.36 27.70
N ALA A 44 0.97 -9.36 27.86
CA ALA A 44 0.42 -9.72 29.17
C ALA A 44 1.49 -10.30 30.11
N ILE A 45 2.39 -11.16 29.61
CA ILE A 45 3.51 -11.72 30.38
C ILE A 45 4.46 -10.61 30.83
N GLU A 46 4.80 -9.69 29.93
CA GLU A 46 5.67 -8.56 30.24
C GLU A 46 5.02 -7.62 31.26
N THR A 47 3.71 -7.38 31.12
CA THR A 47 2.93 -6.61 32.10
C THR A 47 2.96 -7.28 33.47
N ALA A 48 2.82 -8.61 33.54
CA ALA A 48 2.92 -9.36 34.79
C ALA A 48 4.29 -9.23 35.44
N ARG A 49 5.35 -9.29 34.63
CA ARG A 49 6.73 -9.13 35.07
C ARG A 49 6.98 -7.73 35.66
N VAL A 50 6.56 -6.67 34.97
CA VAL A 50 6.73 -5.28 35.41
C VAL A 50 5.84 -4.97 36.63
N GLY A 51 4.62 -5.48 36.63
CA GLY A 51 3.66 -5.32 37.72
C GLY A 51 3.89 -6.21 38.94
N GLN A 52 4.91 -7.08 38.90
CA GLN A 52 5.25 -8.06 39.94
C GLN A 52 4.06 -8.94 40.35
N PHE A 53 3.18 -9.28 39.40
CA PHE A 53 2.07 -10.21 39.62
C PHE A 53 2.27 -11.49 38.81
N SER A 54 1.58 -12.56 39.20
CA SER A 54 1.58 -13.82 38.47
C SER A 54 0.28 -13.99 37.68
N ILE A 55 0.36 -14.67 36.55
CA ILE A 55 -0.79 -14.99 35.71
C ILE A 55 -1.11 -16.48 35.86
N GLN A 56 -2.36 -16.80 36.15
CA GLN A 56 -2.90 -18.16 36.19
C GLN A 56 -3.91 -18.36 35.07
N LEU A 57 -3.58 -19.19 34.08
CA LEU A 57 -4.57 -19.56 33.06
C LEU A 57 -5.71 -20.30 33.74
N THR A 58 -6.92 -19.78 33.56
CA THR A 58 -8.14 -20.29 34.20
C THR A 58 -9.19 -20.53 33.13
N GLU A 59 -9.77 -21.73 33.12
CA GLU A 59 -10.87 -22.04 32.23
C GLU A 59 -12.18 -21.45 32.77
N PRO A 60 -12.97 -20.73 31.94
CA PRO A 60 -14.34 -20.36 32.27
C PRO A 60 -15.18 -21.57 32.71
N PRO A 61 -15.97 -21.47 33.80
CA PRO A 61 -16.88 -22.55 34.18
C PRO A 61 -17.80 -22.98 33.03
N GLY A 62 -17.87 -24.28 32.76
CA GLY A 62 -18.59 -24.82 31.60
C GLY A 62 -20.08 -24.42 31.53
N PHE A 63 -20.74 -24.21 32.68
CA PHE A 63 -22.13 -23.79 32.73
C PHE A 63 -22.36 -22.38 32.14
N LEU A 64 -21.34 -21.50 32.13
CA LEU A 64 -21.43 -20.16 31.56
C LEU A 64 -21.53 -20.17 30.04
N ARG A 65 -21.16 -21.27 29.37
CA ARG A 65 -21.19 -21.37 27.91
C ARG A 65 -22.59 -21.13 27.35
N ASN A 66 -23.62 -21.68 27.99
CA ASN A 66 -25.00 -21.52 27.55
C ASN A 66 -25.52 -20.10 27.82
N PHE A 67 -25.18 -19.52 28.98
CA PHE A 67 -25.55 -18.15 29.31
C PHE A 67 -24.87 -17.11 28.40
N SER A 68 -23.58 -17.30 28.12
CA SER A 68 -22.85 -16.48 27.15
C SER A 68 -23.45 -16.60 25.75
N HIS A 69 -23.83 -17.81 25.35
CA HIS A 69 -24.46 -18.06 24.05
C HIS A 69 -25.75 -17.25 23.88
N GLU A 70 -26.59 -17.24 24.91
CA GLU A 70 -27.86 -16.50 24.90
C GLU A 70 -27.64 -14.98 24.96
N PHE A 71 -26.66 -14.50 25.73
CA PHE A 71 -26.46 -13.08 25.97
C PHE A 71 -25.63 -12.36 24.89
N MET A 72 -24.55 -12.99 24.41
CA MET A 72 -23.58 -12.37 23.48
C MET A 72 -23.31 -13.18 22.20
N GLY A 73 -23.65 -14.48 22.20
CA GLY A 73 -23.41 -15.38 21.09
C GLY A 73 -22.43 -16.52 21.42
N SER A 74 -22.21 -17.38 20.43
CA SER A 74 -21.61 -18.71 20.60
C SER A 74 -20.07 -18.75 20.62
N SER A 75 -19.39 -17.62 20.51
CA SER A 75 -17.93 -17.63 20.33
C SER A 75 -17.17 -17.79 21.66
N SER A 76 -15.98 -18.39 21.61
CA SER A 76 -15.07 -18.44 22.77
C SER A 76 -14.70 -17.04 23.28
N PHE A 77 -14.65 -16.04 22.39
CA PHE A 77 -14.47 -14.64 22.76
C PHE A 77 -15.61 -14.13 23.63
N ASP A 78 -16.84 -14.40 23.21
CA ASP A 78 -18.03 -13.98 23.96
C ASP A 78 -18.06 -14.66 25.35
N LEU A 79 -17.68 -15.94 25.43
CA LEU A 79 -17.54 -16.65 26.71
C LEU A 79 -16.47 -16.04 27.61
N CYS A 80 -15.30 -15.71 27.06
CA CYS A 80 -14.21 -15.10 27.83
C CYS A 80 -14.65 -13.73 28.39
N LEU A 81 -15.22 -12.90 27.52
CA LEU A 81 -15.72 -11.57 27.87
C LEU A 81 -16.79 -11.65 28.98
N TYR A 82 -17.77 -12.54 28.81
CA TYR A 82 -18.83 -12.74 29.79
C TYR A 82 -18.28 -13.26 31.13
N SER A 83 -17.31 -14.17 31.10
CA SER A 83 -16.67 -14.69 32.33
C SER A 83 -15.85 -13.65 33.06
N THR A 84 -15.24 -12.72 32.33
CA THR A 84 -14.51 -11.57 32.90
C THR A 84 -15.48 -10.60 33.56
N ALA A 85 -16.60 -10.29 32.91
CA ALA A 85 -17.64 -9.43 33.47
C ALA A 85 -18.21 -9.95 34.79
N LEU A 86 -18.35 -11.27 34.92
CA LEU A 86 -18.83 -11.93 36.13
C LEU A 86 -17.75 -12.16 37.21
N GLY A 87 -16.50 -11.79 36.95
CA GLY A 87 -15.39 -11.95 37.90
C GLY A 87 -14.90 -13.40 38.07
N PHE A 88 -15.19 -14.30 37.13
CA PHE A 88 -14.56 -15.63 37.07
C PHE A 88 -13.15 -15.55 36.50
N LEU A 89 -12.93 -14.61 35.58
CA LEU A 89 -11.62 -14.21 35.08
C LEU A 89 -11.37 -12.76 35.49
N ASP A 90 -10.12 -12.44 35.77
CA ASP A 90 -9.69 -11.07 36.04
C ASP A 90 -9.37 -10.33 34.73
N MET A 91 -8.97 -11.06 33.68
CA MET A 91 -8.70 -10.49 32.35
C MET A 91 -8.83 -11.55 31.24
N CYS A 92 -9.29 -11.16 30.05
CA CYS A 92 -9.08 -11.97 28.84
C CYS A 92 -8.00 -11.40 27.96
N ILE A 93 -7.02 -12.23 27.64
CA ILE A 93 -5.88 -11.81 26.85
C ILE A 93 -6.13 -12.19 25.39
N GLY A 94 -6.37 -11.17 24.59
CA GLY A 94 -6.61 -11.28 23.15
C GLY A 94 -7.08 -9.95 22.57
N GLN A 95 -7.13 -9.82 21.26
CA GLN A 95 -7.59 -8.59 20.61
C GLN A 95 -9.08 -8.67 20.26
N PHE A 96 -9.92 -8.10 21.11
CA PHE A 96 -11.36 -8.07 20.88
C PHE A 96 -11.75 -6.79 20.15
N THR A 97 -12.63 -6.89 19.16
CA THR A 97 -13.33 -5.69 18.65
C THR A 97 -14.34 -5.22 19.70
N LEU A 98 -14.20 -3.95 20.11
CA LEU A 98 -15.15 -3.25 20.96
C LEU A 98 -16.40 -2.94 20.15
N THR A 99 -17.53 -3.51 20.57
CA THR A 99 -18.87 -3.09 20.12
C THR A 99 -19.58 -2.46 21.30
N ASN A 100 -20.64 -1.68 21.07
CA ASN A 100 -21.41 -1.07 22.16
C ASN A 100 -21.91 -2.11 23.17
N GLN A 101 -22.37 -3.27 22.69
CA GLN A 101 -22.82 -4.39 23.53
C GLN A 101 -21.68 -4.99 24.37
N ARG A 102 -20.45 -5.04 23.84
CA ARG A 102 -19.30 -5.59 24.57
C ARG A 102 -18.71 -4.59 25.55
N ALA A 103 -18.69 -3.31 25.15
CA ALA A 103 -18.23 -2.19 25.97
C ALA A 103 -19.10 -1.97 27.21
N SER A 104 -20.39 -2.33 27.15
CA SER A 104 -21.32 -2.14 28.27
C SER A 104 -21.25 -3.23 29.36
N VAL A 105 -20.44 -4.27 29.18
CA VAL A 105 -20.50 -5.48 30.04
C VAL A 105 -19.32 -5.57 31.00
N THR A 106 -18.18 -4.98 30.67
CA THR A 106 -16.98 -5.00 31.52
C THR A 106 -16.06 -3.86 31.16
N ASP A 107 -15.04 -3.60 31.98
CA ASP A 107 -14.03 -2.58 31.70
C ASP A 107 -13.07 -3.05 30.61
N TRP A 108 -12.43 -2.10 29.94
CA TRP A 108 -11.57 -2.38 28.79
C TRP A 108 -10.24 -1.69 28.90
N LEU A 109 -9.18 -2.45 28.65
CA LEU A 109 -7.91 -1.88 28.25
C LEU A 109 -7.88 -1.76 26.73
N VAL A 110 -8.02 -0.53 26.25
CA VAL A 110 -7.98 -0.21 24.83
C VAL A 110 -6.57 -0.42 24.30
N LEU A 111 -6.42 -1.36 23.37
CA LEU A 111 -5.15 -1.70 22.74
C LEU A 111 -4.85 -0.80 21.53
N GLY A 112 -5.88 -0.35 20.83
CA GLY A 112 -5.72 0.50 19.66
C GLY A 112 -6.97 0.61 18.80
N ARG A 113 -6.82 1.34 17.70
CA ARG A 113 -7.83 1.45 16.64
C ARG A 113 -7.39 0.57 15.48
N GLN A 114 -8.36 -0.04 14.83
CA GLN A 114 -8.19 -0.86 13.65
C GLN A 114 -8.94 -0.16 12.52
N GLU A 115 -8.21 0.27 11.50
CA GLU A 115 -8.77 0.93 10.33
C GLU A 115 -9.43 -0.12 9.45
N MET A 116 -10.69 0.10 9.06
CA MET A 116 -11.33 -0.69 8.02
C MET A 116 -11.00 -0.02 6.69
N GLN A 117 -10.43 -0.76 5.76
CA GLN A 117 -10.06 -0.24 4.44
C GLN A 117 -10.78 -1.04 3.35
N LEU A 118 -10.83 -0.46 2.16
CA LEU A 118 -11.29 -1.18 0.98
C LEU A 118 -10.16 -2.08 0.51
N ILE A 119 -10.42 -3.37 0.41
CA ILE A 119 -9.51 -4.37 -0.13
C ILE A 119 -10.01 -4.74 -1.51
N VAL A 120 -9.12 -4.71 -2.48
CA VAL A 120 -9.41 -4.91 -3.90
C VAL A 120 -8.40 -5.88 -4.49
N ASN A 121 -8.78 -6.52 -5.59
CA ASN A 121 -7.85 -7.31 -6.38
C ASN A 121 -6.94 -6.38 -7.19
N THR A 122 -5.64 -6.36 -6.91
CA THR A 122 -4.67 -5.46 -7.56
C THR A 122 -4.39 -5.84 -9.01
N GLN A 123 -4.67 -7.08 -9.39
CA GLN A 123 -4.57 -7.54 -10.78
C GLN A 123 -5.81 -7.19 -11.60
N TRP A 124 -6.92 -6.84 -10.93
CA TRP A 124 -8.10 -6.31 -11.58
C TRP A 124 -7.86 -4.85 -11.94
N ALA A 125 -7.05 -4.65 -12.97
CA ALA A 125 -7.05 -3.41 -13.70
C ALA A 125 -8.40 -3.34 -14.41
N ASP A 126 -9.24 -2.42 -13.93
CA ASP A 126 -10.49 -2.03 -14.58
C ASP A 126 -10.24 -1.92 -16.09
N GLU A 127 -11.20 -2.31 -16.92
CA GLU A 127 -11.15 -2.19 -18.40
C GLU A 127 -11.11 -0.72 -18.85
N SER A 128 -10.44 0.15 -18.09
CA SER A 128 -9.74 1.32 -18.60
C SER A 128 -9.24 0.98 -19.99
N THR A 129 -9.88 1.65 -20.96
CA THR A 129 -9.60 1.48 -22.39
C THR A 129 -8.09 1.42 -22.57
N GLY A 130 -7.56 0.50 -23.38
CA GLY A 130 -6.11 0.32 -23.52
C GLY A 130 -5.35 1.62 -23.79
N TRP A 131 -6.05 2.63 -24.35
CA TRP A 131 -5.58 4.01 -24.47
C TRP A 131 -5.22 4.68 -23.15
N GLN A 132 -6.06 4.61 -22.11
CA GLN A 132 -5.79 5.25 -20.82
C GLN A 132 -4.54 4.63 -20.16
N ARG A 133 -4.42 3.30 -20.18
CA ARG A 133 -3.20 2.62 -19.71
C ARG A 133 -1.98 3.07 -20.49
N PHE A 134 -2.07 3.11 -21.82
CA PHE A 134 -0.99 3.60 -22.67
C PHE A 134 -0.61 5.06 -22.34
N THR A 135 -1.59 5.97 -22.20
CA THR A 135 -1.31 7.38 -21.89
C THR A 135 -0.68 7.53 -20.51
N THR A 136 -1.12 6.76 -19.51
CA THR A 136 -0.52 6.76 -18.18
C THR A 136 0.91 6.27 -18.26
N SER A 137 1.16 5.08 -18.82
CA SER A 137 2.51 4.52 -18.97
C SER A 137 3.43 5.42 -19.79
N PHE A 138 2.93 6.05 -20.86
CA PHE A 138 3.69 6.98 -21.68
C PHE A 138 4.03 8.26 -20.89
N SER A 139 3.08 8.79 -20.11
CA SER A 139 3.33 9.95 -19.25
C SER A 139 4.33 9.64 -18.13
N THR A 140 4.35 8.40 -17.61
CA THR A 140 5.32 7.95 -16.60
C THR A 140 6.75 8.10 -17.08
N LEU A 141 7.01 7.99 -18.39
CA LEU A 141 8.35 8.22 -18.97
C LEU A 141 8.82 9.67 -18.80
N PHE A 142 7.91 10.64 -18.70
CA PHE A 142 8.28 12.06 -18.56
C PHE A 142 8.30 12.54 -17.11
N LEU A 143 7.76 11.77 -16.16
CA LEU A 143 7.76 12.08 -14.72
C LEU A 143 9.13 12.25 -14.04
N PRO A 144 10.25 11.62 -14.49
CA PRO A 144 11.55 11.76 -13.83
C PRO A 144 12.04 13.21 -13.72
N PHE A 145 11.55 14.09 -14.60
CA PHE A 145 11.84 15.51 -14.62
C PHE A 145 10.55 16.32 -14.66
N THR A 146 10.52 17.41 -13.90
CA THR A 146 9.42 18.37 -14.00
C THR A 146 9.39 19.01 -15.39
N LEU A 147 8.22 19.50 -15.82
CA LEU A 147 8.09 20.19 -17.11
C LEU A 147 9.07 21.38 -17.21
N SER A 148 9.31 22.11 -16.12
CA SER A 148 10.28 23.20 -16.08
C SER A 148 11.71 22.72 -16.31
N THR A 149 12.09 21.56 -15.75
CA THR A 149 13.39 20.93 -16.02
C THR A 149 13.52 20.57 -17.50
N TRP A 150 12.51 19.94 -18.12
CA TRP A 150 12.53 19.63 -19.55
C TRP A 150 12.70 20.87 -20.43
N VAL A 151 11.92 21.91 -20.14
CA VAL A 151 12.01 23.19 -20.85
C VAL A 151 13.39 23.82 -20.68
N PHE A 152 13.96 23.78 -19.47
CA PHE A 152 15.31 24.28 -19.22
C PHE A 152 16.38 23.48 -19.97
N LEU A 153 16.29 22.14 -19.99
CA LEU A 153 17.22 21.31 -20.75
C LEU A 153 17.18 21.60 -22.25
N ILE A 154 15.98 21.62 -22.83
CA ILE A 154 15.77 21.72 -24.29
C ILE A 154 15.97 23.15 -24.79
N LEU A 155 15.43 24.16 -24.10
CA LEU A 155 15.45 25.55 -24.59
C LEU A 155 16.66 26.35 -24.10
N PHE A 156 17.31 25.93 -23.01
CA PHE A 156 18.45 26.67 -22.46
C PHE A 156 19.75 25.90 -22.62
N ILE A 157 19.87 24.71 -22.03
CA ILE A 157 21.15 24.02 -21.96
C ILE A 157 21.64 23.57 -23.34
N VAL A 158 20.78 22.88 -24.12
CA VAL A 158 21.15 22.39 -25.45
C VAL A 158 21.57 23.54 -26.38
N PRO A 159 20.81 24.65 -26.49
CA PRO A 159 21.24 25.79 -27.29
C PRO A 159 22.52 26.45 -26.78
N VAL A 160 22.67 26.65 -25.47
CA VAL A 160 23.88 27.28 -24.89
C VAL A 160 25.13 26.44 -25.18
N PHE A 161 25.05 25.12 -25.00
CA PHE A 161 26.18 24.24 -25.31
C PHE A 161 26.52 24.21 -26.80
N GLY A 162 25.51 24.22 -27.68
CA GLY A 162 25.72 24.35 -29.13
C GLY A 162 26.34 25.70 -29.51
N CYS A 163 25.85 26.81 -28.96
CA CYS A 163 26.43 28.15 -29.17
C CYS A 163 27.91 28.19 -28.78
N LEU A 164 28.24 27.69 -27.58
CA LEU A 164 29.60 27.66 -27.06
C LEU A 164 30.54 26.80 -27.92
N MET A 165 30.04 25.68 -28.45
CA MET A 165 30.82 24.83 -29.36
C MET A 165 31.18 25.58 -30.65
N VAL A 166 30.24 26.33 -31.24
CA VAL A 166 30.53 27.19 -32.40
C VAL A 166 31.57 28.24 -32.05
N VAL A 167 31.46 28.90 -30.89
CA VAL A 167 32.43 29.93 -30.47
C VAL A 167 33.86 29.37 -30.39
N HIS A 168 34.03 28.13 -29.92
CA HIS A 168 35.36 27.53 -29.80
C HIS A 168 35.94 27.00 -31.13
N GLU A 169 35.10 26.48 -32.03
CA GLU A 169 35.57 25.82 -33.26
C GLU A 169 35.45 26.67 -34.53
N TYR A 170 34.73 27.80 -34.51
CA TYR A 170 34.43 28.56 -35.72
C TYR A 170 35.69 28.99 -36.49
N GLY A 171 35.80 28.49 -37.73
CA GLY A 171 36.86 28.86 -38.66
C GLY A 171 38.22 28.24 -38.39
N LYS A 172 38.28 27.16 -37.62
CA LYS A 172 39.49 26.34 -37.48
C LYS A 172 39.53 25.29 -38.58
N ASP A 173 40.69 25.10 -39.19
CA ASP A 173 40.89 24.13 -40.25
C ASP A 173 40.72 22.70 -39.70
N GLY A 174 39.93 21.88 -40.39
CA GLY A 174 39.59 20.52 -39.94
C GLY A 174 38.47 20.43 -38.90
N SER A 175 37.93 21.56 -38.42
CA SER A 175 36.79 21.57 -37.51
C SER A 175 35.47 21.21 -38.21
N GLY A 176 34.46 20.85 -37.41
CA GLY A 176 33.07 20.72 -37.90
C GLY A 176 32.42 22.03 -38.36
N TYR A 177 33.09 23.18 -38.18
CA TYR A 177 32.55 24.52 -38.44
C TYR A 177 33.51 25.40 -39.26
N PRO A 178 33.87 24.99 -40.49
CA PRO A 178 34.78 25.74 -41.34
C PRO A 178 34.14 27.05 -41.85
N LYS A 179 34.94 28.10 -42.06
CA LYS A 179 34.46 29.39 -42.63
C LYS A 179 34.01 29.25 -44.08
N THR A 180 34.65 28.35 -44.82
CA THR A 180 34.40 28.07 -46.23
C THR A 180 34.16 26.59 -46.41
N GLU A 181 33.16 26.23 -47.20
CA GLU A 181 32.91 24.85 -47.62
C GLU A 181 33.19 24.73 -49.11
N SER A 182 33.96 23.71 -49.48
CA SER A 182 34.27 23.39 -50.87
C SER A 182 33.07 22.69 -51.50
N ILE A 183 32.29 23.42 -52.31
CA ILE A 183 31.18 22.82 -53.05
C ILE A 183 31.74 22.37 -54.40
N VAL A 184 31.66 21.07 -54.66
CA VAL A 184 31.98 20.51 -55.97
C VAL A 184 30.81 20.79 -56.90
N LYS A 185 30.96 21.75 -57.80
CA LYS A 185 30.01 21.95 -58.88
C LYS A 185 30.41 21.04 -60.04
N VAL A 186 29.56 20.06 -60.33
CA VAL A 186 29.69 19.27 -61.55
C VAL A 186 29.11 20.13 -62.68
N ALA A 187 29.95 20.50 -63.65
CA ALA A 187 29.50 21.23 -64.82
C ALA A 187 28.52 20.40 -65.65
N ASN A 188 27.74 21.04 -66.52
CA ASN A 188 26.74 20.37 -67.36
C ASN A 188 27.32 19.32 -68.32
N ASP A 189 28.64 19.35 -68.55
CA ASP A 189 29.38 18.35 -69.32
C ASP A 189 29.65 17.03 -68.55
N GLY A 190 29.38 16.99 -67.24
CA GLY A 190 29.61 15.83 -66.38
C GLY A 190 31.10 15.47 -66.13
N GLN A 191 32.04 16.16 -66.80
CA GLN A 191 33.48 15.86 -66.74
C GLN A 191 34.25 16.90 -65.93
N HIS A 192 33.84 18.17 -65.94
CA HIS A 192 34.52 19.22 -65.20
C HIS A 192 33.92 19.42 -63.80
N LYS A 193 34.72 19.09 -62.78
CA LYS A 193 34.41 19.38 -61.37
C LYS A 193 35.13 20.67 -60.97
N GLU A 194 34.38 21.77 -60.88
CA GLU A 194 34.91 23.02 -60.35
C GLU A 194 34.69 23.04 -58.84
N ILE A 195 35.78 23.14 -58.07
CA ILE A 195 35.72 23.29 -56.62
C ILE A 195 35.55 24.78 -56.32
N LYS A 196 34.35 25.18 -55.91
CA LYS A 196 34.09 26.56 -55.53
C LYS A 196 33.93 26.65 -54.02
N GLU A 197 34.78 27.45 -53.38
CA GLU A 197 34.63 27.76 -51.97
C GLU A 197 33.47 28.72 -51.76
N ARG A 198 32.52 28.32 -50.91
CA ARG A 198 31.41 29.17 -50.48
C ARG A 198 31.58 29.50 -49.01
N ARG A 199 31.53 30.79 -48.67
CA ARG A 199 31.44 31.22 -47.27
C ARG A 199 30.09 30.86 -46.70
N LEU A 200 30.09 30.14 -45.58
CA LEU A 200 28.87 29.78 -44.87
C LEU A 200 28.53 30.85 -43.83
N PRO A 201 27.26 31.31 -43.75
CA PRO A 201 26.86 32.24 -42.70
C PRO A 201 26.89 31.55 -41.33
N ILE A 202 27.31 32.28 -40.30
CA ILE A 202 27.42 31.78 -38.90
C ILE A 202 26.11 31.14 -38.42
N ILE A 203 24.96 31.67 -38.83
CA ILE A 203 23.63 31.17 -38.48
C ILE A 203 23.45 29.70 -38.89
N GLN A 204 24.04 29.27 -40.02
CA GLN A 204 23.96 27.86 -40.45
C GLN A 204 24.78 26.94 -39.53
N HIS A 205 25.98 27.39 -39.11
CA HIS A 205 26.78 26.67 -38.13
C HIS A 205 26.09 26.57 -36.77
N LEU A 206 25.43 27.65 -36.36
CA LEU A 206 24.66 27.68 -35.11
C LEU A 206 23.52 26.67 -35.12
N LYS A 207 22.69 26.67 -36.17
CA LYS A 207 21.60 25.70 -36.32
C LYS A 207 22.12 24.26 -36.34
N ARG A 208 23.20 24.01 -37.08
CA ARG A 208 23.86 22.69 -37.13
C ARG A 208 24.39 22.27 -35.77
N SER A 209 25.03 23.18 -35.02
CA SER A 209 25.61 22.86 -33.72
C SER A 209 24.55 22.57 -32.66
N ILE A 210 23.49 23.38 -32.60
CA ILE A 210 22.35 23.13 -31.69
C ILE A 210 21.69 21.80 -32.03
N TYR A 211 21.46 21.51 -33.31
CA TYR A 211 20.89 20.24 -33.74
C TYR A 211 21.77 19.04 -33.35
N ILE A 212 23.08 19.10 -33.58
CA ILE A 212 23.97 18.00 -33.20
C ILE A 212 24.07 17.89 -31.68
N THR A 213 24.11 18.99 -30.93
CA THR A 213 24.10 18.95 -29.46
C THR A 213 22.81 18.32 -28.94
N ALA A 214 21.66 18.67 -29.51
CA ALA A 214 20.39 18.02 -29.19
C ALA A 214 20.45 16.52 -29.47
N LEU A 215 20.90 16.15 -30.68
CA LEU A 215 21.06 14.75 -31.09
C LEU A 215 21.99 14.00 -30.14
N SER A 216 23.09 14.62 -29.68
CA SER A 216 24.03 14.01 -28.76
C SER A 216 23.46 13.76 -27.37
N VAL A 217 22.57 14.63 -26.87
CA VAL A 217 21.84 14.37 -25.63
C VAL A 217 20.93 13.16 -25.78
N PHE A 218 20.24 13.02 -26.91
CA PHE A 218 19.30 11.92 -27.15
C PHE A 218 19.99 10.59 -27.51
N HIS A 219 21.06 10.63 -28.30
CA HIS A 219 21.81 9.45 -28.75
C HIS A 219 22.90 9.02 -27.77
N GLN A 220 23.22 9.86 -26.78
CA GLN A 220 24.31 9.61 -25.82
C GLN A 220 25.70 9.49 -26.49
N ASP A 221 25.84 10.06 -27.69
CA ASP A 221 27.09 10.07 -28.46
C ASP A 221 27.36 11.48 -29.01
N PHE A 222 28.62 11.90 -28.92
CA PHE A 222 29.08 13.16 -29.47
C PHE A 222 30.22 12.90 -30.46
N SER A 223 29.85 12.66 -31.71
CA SER A 223 30.78 12.48 -32.83
C SER A 223 30.89 13.77 -33.64
N GLN A 224 31.75 14.69 -33.20
CA GLN A 224 32.19 15.82 -34.02
C GLN A 224 33.71 15.88 -34.09
N PRO A 225 34.29 16.26 -35.24
CA PRO A 225 35.72 16.55 -35.32
C PRO A 225 35.99 17.85 -34.55
N ILE A 226 36.75 17.73 -33.47
CA ILE A 226 37.15 18.82 -32.59
C ILE A 226 38.65 19.04 -32.70
N VAL A 227 39.05 20.27 -33.01
CA VAL A 227 40.46 20.61 -33.22
C VAL A 227 41.03 21.44 -32.08
N SER A 228 40.21 22.24 -31.40
CA SER A 228 40.71 23.17 -30.38
C SER A 228 40.63 22.65 -28.96
N ALA A 229 41.63 23.03 -28.15
CA ALA A 229 41.68 22.69 -26.73
C ALA A 229 40.44 23.18 -25.95
N GLY A 230 39.91 24.36 -26.30
CA GLY A 230 38.69 24.89 -25.67
C GLY A 230 37.47 24.03 -25.94
N ALA A 231 37.29 23.57 -27.19
CA ALA A 231 36.21 22.67 -27.54
C ALA A 231 36.40 21.25 -26.99
N MET A 232 37.65 20.78 -26.81
CA MET A 232 37.91 19.50 -26.12
C MET A 232 37.47 19.55 -24.65
N LEU A 233 37.79 20.65 -23.94
CA LEU A 233 37.33 20.84 -22.56
C LEU A 233 35.80 20.98 -22.50
N HIS A 234 35.20 21.72 -23.44
CA HIS A 234 33.76 21.87 -23.56
C HIS A 234 33.07 20.54 -23.83
N LEU A 235 33.64 19.71 -24.71
CA LEU A 235 33.17 18.35 -24.97
C LEU A 235 33.17 17.51 -23.69
N LEU A 236 34.28 17.51 -22.94
CA LEU A 236 34.35 16.80 -21.66
C LEU A 236 33.25 17.26 -20.70
N GLY A 237 33.01 18.58 -20.63
CA GLY A 237 31.94 19.17 -19.82
C GLY A 237 30.55 18.71 -20.26
N ILE A 238 30.25 18.77 -21.57
CA ILE A 238 28.99 18.28 -22.14
C ILE A 238 28.81 16.79 -21.87
N SER A 239 29.85 15.97 -22.09
CA SER A 239 29.80 14.53 -21.88
C SER A 239 29.51 14.20 -20.41
N PHE A 240 30.21 14.84 -19.46
CA PHE A 240 29.92 14.67 -18.04
C PHE A 240 28.50 15.09 -17.68
N PHE A 241 28.05 16.21 -18.23
CA PHE A 241 26.70 16.71 -17.99
C PHE A 241 25.61 15.79 -18.53
N ILE A 242 25.78 15.26 -19.76
CA ILE A 242 24.89 14.26 -20.37
C ILE A 242 24.83 13.01 -19.49
N LEU A 243 25.98 12.48 -19.06
CA LEU A 243 26.05 11.33 -18.16
C LEU A 243 25.30 11.59 -16.84
N ALA A 244 25.47 12.77 -16.25
CA ALA A 244 24.79 13.14 -15.02
C ALA A 244 23.26 13.22 -15.20
N ILE A 245 22.78 13.84 -16.28
CA ILE A 245 21.33 13.88 -16.59
C ILE A 245 20.78 12.48 -16.74
N ILE A 246 21.43 11.64 -17.54
CA ILE A 246 20.96 10.28 -17.81
C ILE A 246 20.91 9.49 -16.50
N ALA A 247 21.95 9.58 -15.67
CA ALA A 247 21.99 8.89 -14.38
C ALA A 247 20.85 9.33 -13.45
N VAL A 248 20.57 10.64 -13.36
CA VAL A 248 19.47 11.15 -12.52
C VAL A 248 18.11 10.75 -13.11
N TYR A 249 17.95 10.85 -14.43
CA TYR A 249 16.73 10.45 -15.12
C TYR A 249 16.42 8.97 -14.89
N THR A 250 17.40 8.08 -15.08
CA THR A 250 17.21 6.64 -14.91
C THR A 250 16.98 6.27 -13.45
N ALA A 251 17.67 6.90 -12.50
CA ALA A 251 17.45 6.68 -11.07
C ALA A 251 16.03 7.10 -10.64
N ASN A 252 15.59 8.28 -11.08
CA ASN A 252 14.25 8.78 -10.77
C ASN A 252 13.18 7.91 -11.44
N LEU A 253 13.36 7.52 -12.70
CA LEU A 253 12.44 6.62 -13.40
C LEU A 253 12.35 5.26 -12.70
N ALA A 254 13.50 4.69 -12.31
CA ALA A 254 13.52 3.43 -11.57
C ALA A 254 12.80 3.55 -10.22
N SER A 255 12.98 4.66 -9.50
CA SER A 255 12.26 4.93 -8.25
C SER A 255 10.75 5.03 -8.47
N ILE A 256 10.30 5.70 -9.54
CA ILE A 256 8.88 5.84 -9.87
C ILE A 256 8.28 4.48 -10.23
N LEU A 257 8.95 3.72 -11.10
CA LEU A 257 8.49 2.38 -11.49
C LEU A 257 8.47 1.38 -10.33
N ALA A 258 9.38 1.53 -9.37
CA ALA A 258 9.38 0.71 -8.15
C ALA A 258 8.27 1.12 -7.16
N GLN A 259 7.77 2.36 -7.25
CA GLN A 259 6.71 2.91 -6.41
C GLN A 259 5.32 2.77 -7.03
N GLU A 260 5.18 2.26 -8.26
CA GLU A 260 3.87 2.11 -8.91
C GLU A 260 2.97 1.22 -8.06
N GLN A 261 2.14 1.88 -7.24
CA GLN A 261 1.01 1.22 -6.63
C GLN A 261 0.11 0.77 -7.76
N PRO A 262 -0.34 -0.50 -7.76
CA PRO A 262 -1.25 -0.98 -8.77
C PRO A 262 -2.43 -0.02 -8.82
N TYR A 263 -2.63 0.63 -9.97
CA TYR A 263 -3.79 1.50 -10.15
C TYR A 263 -5.03 0.62 -10.08
N VAL A 264 -5.74 0.69 -8.97
CA VAL A 264 -7.03 0.03 -8.83
C VAL A 264 -8.09 1.06 -9.16
N GLY A 265 -9.05 0.71 -10.01
CA GLY A 265 -10.11 1.61 -10.48
C GLY A 265 -11.12 2.05 -9.41
N ILE A 266 -10.80 1.89 -8.13
CA ILE A 266 -11.63 2.19 -6.96
C ILE A 266 -10.76 2.96 -5.97
N ALA A 267 -11.05 4.25 -5.79
CA ALA A 267 -10.32 5.11 -4.86
C ALA A 267 -11.09 5.36 -3.55
N SER A 268 -12.41 5.26 -3.55
CA SER A 268 -13.24 5.60 -2.39
C SER A 268 -14.48 4.72 -2.25
N LEU A 269 -15.07 4.71 -1.05
CA LEU A 269 -16.32 4.00 -0.78
C LEU A 269 -17.48 4.57 -1.60
N ASP A 270 -17.54 5.88 -1.80
CA ASP A 270 -18.56 6.53 -2.62
C ASP A 270 -18.53 6.02 -4.06
N GLU A 271 -17.34 5.77 -4.62
CA GLU A 271 -17.19 5.19 -5.95
C GLU A 271 -17.74 3.75 -6.01
N VAL A 272 -17.49 2.95 -4.98
CA VAL A 272 -18.06 1.59 -4.86
C VAL A 272 -19.59 1.63 -4.86
N ILE A 273 -20.17 2.54 -4.08
CA ILE A 273 -21.63 2.71 -3.96
C ILE A 273 -22.21 3.19 -5.30
N ASN A 274 -21.64 4.25 -5.88
CA ASN A 274 -22.14 4.86 -7.12
C ASN A 274 -22.05 3.91 -8.32
N ARG A 275 -21.02 3.04 -8.37
CA ARG A 275 -20.87 2.03 -9.42
C ARG A 275 -21.72 0.77 -9.17
N GLY A 276 -22.39 0.66 -8.02
CA GLY A 276 -23.18 -0.52 -7.66
C GLY A 276 -22.33 -1.77 -7.44
N TYR A 277 -21.08 -1.60 -7.02
CA TYR A 277 -20.18 -2.71 -6.78
C TYR A 277 -20.56 -3.48 -5.52
N ARG A 278 -20.62 -4.80 -5.65
CA ARG A 278 -20.86 -5.68 -4.51
C ARG A 278 -19.67 -5.75 -3.56
N ILE A 279 -19.97 -5.83 -2.26
CA ILE A 279 -19.04 -5.74 -1.15
C ILE A 279 -19.03 -7.04 -0.34
N CYS A 280 -17.84 -7.58 -0.09
CA CYS A 280 -17.61 -8.63 0.90
C CYS A 280 -17.22 -8.02 2.23
N ALA A 281 -17.89 -8.38 3.31
CA ALA A 281 -17.50 -7.95 4.65
C ALA A 281 -17.88 -9.00 5.68
N GLY A 282 -17.17 -9.02 6.81
CA GLY A 282 -17.66 -9.70 8.00
C GLY A 282 -18.79 -8.89 8.65
N ARG A 283 -19.90 -9.53 9.03
CA ARG A 283 -21.11 -8.85 9.51
C ARG A 283 -20.87 -7.89 10.68
N ARG A 284 -20.03 -8.28 11.65
CA ARG A 284 -19.67 -7.42 12.80
C ARG A 284 -18.90 -6.17 12.37
N LYS A 285 -18.06 -6.26 11.33
CA LYS A 285 -17.33 -5.09 10.79
C LYS A 285 -18.25 -4.23 9.94
N LEU A 286 -19.14 -4.86 9.18
CA LEU A 286 -20.16 -4.15 8.40
C LEU A 286 -21.04 -3.27 9.27
N GLN A 287 -21.51 -3.77 10.43
CA GLN A 287 -22.31 -2.96 11.37
C GLN A 287 -21.59 -1.70 11.86
N ILE A 288 -20.26 -1.76 12.02
CA ILE A 288 -19.44 -0.60 12.39
C ILE A 288 -19.37 0.40 11.23
N VAL A 289 -19.22 -0.08 10.00
CA VAL A 289 -19.14 0.80 8.83
C VAL A 289 -20.52 1.40 8.49
N GLN A 290 -21.59 0.63 8.57
CA GLN A 290 -22.97 1.09 8.34
C GLN A 290 -23.41 2.17 9.35
N SER A 291 -22.89 2.16 10.58
CA SER A 291 -23.19 3.22 11.55
C SER A 291 -22.51 4.55 11.21
N LEU A 292 -21.42 4.51 10.45
CA LEU A 292 -20.71 5.69 9.93
C LEU A 292 -21.22 6.13 8.55
N HIS A 293 -21.76 5.18 7.78
CA HIS A 293 -22.22 5.35 6.39
C HIS A 293 -23.67 4.87 6.23
N PRO A 294 -24.68 5.67 6.61
CA PRO A 294 -26.09 5.28 6.54
C PRO A 294 -26.57 4.88 5.13
N GLU A 295 -25.94 5.42 4.08
CA GLU A 295 -26.18 5.07 2.68
C GLU A 295 -25.91 3.59 2.36
N LEU A 296 -24.99 2.95 3.10
CA LEU A 296 -24.76 1.50 3.00
C LEU A 296 -25.85 0.70 3.72
N ALA A 297 -26.43 1.24 4.79
CA ALA A 297 -27.53 0.58 5.50
C ALA A 297 -28.82 0.57 4.66
N ALA A 298 -29.02 1.57 3.81
CA ALA A 298 -30.17 1.64 2.91
C ALA A 298 -30.10 0.64 1.74
N ASN A 299 -28.91 0.12 1.41
CA ASN A 299 -28.66 -0.70 0.23
C ASN A 299 -28.08 -2.07 0.61
N GLU A 300 -28.89 -2.92 1.25
CA GLU A 300 -28.45 -4.27 1.66
C GLU A 300 -28.02 -5.16 0.48
N ASP A 301 -28.55 -4.92 -0.71
CA ASP A 301 -28.24 -5.66 -1.95
C ASP A 301 -26.79 -5.46 -2.45
N LEU A 302 -26.09 -4.44 -1.93
CA LEU A 302 -24.66 -4.27 -2.21
C LEU A 302 -23.82 -5.34 -1.54
N PHE A 303 -24.30 -6.03 -0.51
CA PHE A 303 -23.50 -7.00 0.23
C PHE A 303 -23.71 -8.41 -0.28
N VAL A 304 -22.61 -9.14 -0.42
CA VAL A 304 -22.66 -10.57 -0.71
C VAL A 304 -23.36 -11.30 0.43
N VAL A 305 -24.29 -12.18 0.07
CA VAL A 305 -25.03 -13.03 1.00
C VAL A 305 -24.14 -14.18 1.49
N ASP A 306 -24.16 -14.50 2.79
CA ASP A 306 -23.38 -15.60 3.37
C ASP A 306 -23.88 -16.96 2.84
N PRO A 307 -23.10 -17.67 2.00
CA PRO A 307 -23.57 -18.86 1.29
C PRO A 307 -23.88 -20.02 2.23
N VAL A 308 -25.12 -20.53 2.17
CA VAL A 308 -25.62 -21.60 3.05
C VAL A 308 -24.87 -22.91 2.83
N ASP A 309 -24.44 -23.19 1.60
CA ASP A 309 -23.63 -24.37 1.24
C ASP A 309 -22.24 -24.37 1.90
N LEU A 310 -21.74 -23.21 2.33
CA LEU A 310 -20.49 -23.07 3.09
C LEU A 310 -20.74 -22.83 4.59
N GLY A 311 -21.93 -23.19 5.09
CA GLY A 311 -22.33 -23.03 6.48
C GLY A 311 -22.81 -21.62 6.85
N GLY A 312 -22.97 -20.74 5.87
CA GLY A 312 -23.58 -19.42 6.06
C GLY A 312 -25.07 -19.49 6.41
N ASP A 313 -25.64 -18.33 6.71
CA ASP A 313 -27.06 -18.20 7.11
C ASP A 313 -27.94 -17.55 6.04
N GLY A 314 -27.43 -17.33 4.82
CA GLY A 314 -28.19 -16.73 3.73
C GLY A 314 -28.54 -15.26 3.95
N LYS A 315 -27.86 -14.56 4.88
CA LYS A 315 -28.04 -13.14 5.12
C LYS A 315 -26.86 -12.30 4.60
N PRO A 316 -27.06 -10.99 4.36
CA PRO A 316 -25.98 -10.10 3.94
C PRO A 316 -24.76 -10.15 4.89
N ALA A 317 -23.57 -10.12 4.28
CA ALA A 317 -22.26 -10.21 4.92
C ALA A 317 -21.99 -11.53 5.67
N PHE A 318 -20.71 -11.89 5.77
CA PHE A 318 -20.29 -13.19 6.32
C PHE A 318 -20.36 -13.20 7.85
N ASN A 319 -21.02 -14.22 8.40
CA ASN A 319 -21.15 -14.42 9.85
C ASN A 319 -20.55 -15.75 10.30
N CYS A 320 -20.64 -16.81 9.48
CA CYS A 320 -20.06 -18.10 9.83
C CYS A 320 -18.57 -18.20 9.47
N CYS A 321 -17.93 -19.00 10.32
CA CYS A 321 -16.73 -19.80 10.08
C CYS A 321 -15.64 -19.05 9.32
N VAL A 322 -14.83 -18.32 10.09
CA VAL A 322 -13.72 -17.50 9.60
C VAL A 322 -14.19 -16.41 8.60
N PRO A 323 -15.16 -15.55 9.00
CA PRO A 323 -15.73 -14.53 8.10
C PRO A 323 -14.69 -13.56 7.53
N ARG A 324 -13.56 -13.39 8.21
CA ARG A 324 -12.41 -12.57 7.75
C ARG A 324 -11.81 -13.13 6.48
N ARG A 325 -11.38 -14.39 6.52
CA ARG A 325 -10.78 -15.08 5.37
C ARG A 325 -11.78 -15.23 4.23
N ARG A 326 -13.04 -15.54 4.54
CA ARG A 326 -14.12 -15.68 3.55
C ARG A 326 -14.31 -14.39 2.74
N ALA A 327 -14.15 -13.22 3.36
CA ALA A 327 -14.23 -11.94 2.64
C ALA A 327 -13.17 -11.80 1.54
N PHE A 328 -11.98 -12.38 1.74
CA PHE A 328 -10.91 -12.40 0.75
C PHE A 328 -11.09 -13.51 -0.29
N GLU A 329 -11.58 -14.69 0.12
CA GLU A 329 -11.84 -15.82 -0.80
C GLU A 329 -12.96 -15.51 -1.81
N MET A 330 -13.93 -14.70 -1.43
CA MET A 330 -15.05 -14.28 -2.29
C MET A 330 -14.76 -12.98 -3.07
N LEU A 331 -13.56 -12.41 -2.93
CA LEU A 331 -13.14 -11.21 -3.65
C LEU A 331 -12.59 -11.56 -5.04
N ASP A 332 -13.50 -11.73 -5.99
CA ASP A 332 -13.19 -11.97 -7.39
C ASP A 332 -14.08 -11.07 -8.27
N PRO A 333 -13.58 -9.93 -8.75
CA PRO A 333 -14.37 -8.97 -9.51
C PRO A 333 -14.82 -9.53 -10.87
N VAL A 334 -14.11 -10.51 -11.45
CA VAL A 334 -14.51 -11.14 -12.73
C VAL A 334 -15.69 -12.06 -12.49
N ARG A 335 -15.63 -12.91 -11.47
CA ARG A 335 -16.76 -13.77 -11.08
C ARG A 335 -17.92 -12.96 -10.56
N ALA A 336 -17.68 -11.82 -9.93
CA ALA A 336 -18.74 -10.97 -9.41
C ALA A 336 -19.70 -10.47 -10.50
N GLN A 337 -19.28 -10.42 -11.77
CA GLN A 337 -20.18 -10.07 -12.86
C GLN A 337 -21.24 -11.14 -13.14
N SER A 338 -20.96 -12.41 -12.85
CA SER A 338 -21.82 -13.55 -13.20
C SER A 338 -22.40 -14.33 -12.02
N ASP A 339 -21.73 -14.33 -10.87
CA ASP A 339 -22.12 -15.08 -9.67
C ASP A 339 -22.26 -14.16 -8.47
N SER A 340 -23.46 -14.08 -7.87
CA SER A 340 -23.79 -13.21 -6.74
C SER A 340 -23.04 -13.52 -5.44
N ARG A 341 -22.38 -14.67 -5.36
CA ARG A 341 -21.57 -15.08 -4.20
C ARG A 341 -20.21 -14.37 -4.13
N TYR A 342 -19.79 -13.69 -5.19
CA TYR A 342 -18.51 -12.97 -5.23
C TYR A 342 -18.73 -11.45 -5.15
N CYS A 343 -17.70 -10.72 -4.74
CA CYS A 343 -17.70 -9.26 -4.65
C CYS A 343 -16.59 -8.64 -5.50
N HIS A 344 -16.73 -7.35 -5.76
CA HIS A 344 -15.71 -6.55 -6.44
C HIS A 344 -14.72 -5.94 -5.45
N VAL A 345 -15.19 -5.68 -4.22
CA VAL A 345 -14.43 -5.06 -3.13
C VAL A 345 -14.72 -5.79 -1.83
N ALA A 346 -13.75 -5.89 -0.94
CA ALA A 346 -13.96 -6.32 0.43
C ALA A 346 -13.72 -5.16 1.41
N ILE A 347 -14.45 -5.15 2.53
CA ILE A 347 -14.18 -4.26 3.65
C ILE A 347 -13.57 -5.10 4.75
N ALA A 348 -12.30 -4.85 5.02
CA ALA A 348 -11.55 -5.54 6.06
C ALA A 348 -10.44 -4.65 6.60
N PRO A 349 -9.92 -4.96 7.79
CA PRO A 349 -8.68 -4.35 8.25
C PRO A 349 -7.48 -4.72 7.40
N ALA A 350 -6.58 -3.77 7.17
CA ALA A 350 -5.31 -4.03 6.48
C ALA A 350 -4.49 -5.09 7.21
N GLU A 351 -4.51 -5.11 8.55
CA GLU A 351 -3.78 -6.08 9.36
C GLU A 351 -4.28 -7.51 9.17
N ASP A 352 -5.57 -7.69 8.86
CA ASP A 352 -6.12 -9.02 8.56
C ASP A 352 -5.60 -9.51 7.19
N LEU A 353 -5.46 -8.61 6.20
CA LEU A 353 -4.87 -8.94 4.90
C LEU A 353 -3.38 -9.24 5.02
N GLU A 354 -2.60 -8.40 5.72
CA GLU A 354 -1.18 -8.60 5.99
C GLU A 354 -0.90 -9.95 6.67
N ALA A 355 -1.77 -10.33 7.61
CA ALA A 355 -1.66 -11.62 8.30
C ALA A 355 -1.79 -12.81 7.34
N GLU A 356 -2.71 -12.76 6.38
CA GLU A 356 -2.82 -13.82 5.37
C GLU A 356 -1.70 -13.75 4.31
N GLN A 357 -1.27 -12.55 3.92
CA GLN A 357 -0.13 -12.35 3.02
C GLN A 357 1.19 -12.85 3.60
N SER A 358 1.38 -12.75 4.92
CA SER A 358 2.53 -13.34 5.61
C SER A 358 2.59 -14.87 5.49
N ARG A 359 1.45 -15.50 5.18
CA ARG A 359 1.33 -16.95 4.90
C ARG A 359 1.43 -17.27 3.41
N GLY A 360 1.64 -16.27 2.56
CA GLY A 360 1.64 -16.42 1.10
C GLY A 360 0.25 -16.52 0.49
N GLU A 361 -0.82 -16.21 1.24
CA GLU A 361 -2.19 -16.19 0.73
C GLU A 361 -2.60 -14.77 0.32
N PHE A 362 -3.46 -14.64 -0.70
CA PHE A 362 -4.04 -13.35 -1.13
C PHE A 362 -3.03 -12.22 -1.46
N CYS A 363 -1.82 -12.55 -1.93
CA CYS A 363 -0.82 -11.54 -2.35
C CYS A 363 -1.25 -10.68 -3.56
N HIS A 364 -2.32 -11.06 -4.24
CA HIS A 364 -2.93 -10.31 -5.34
C HIS A 364 -4.01 -9.33 -4.85
N LEU A 365 -4.24 -9.25 -3.55
CA LEU A 365 -5.14 -8.27 -2.95
C LEU A 365 -4.33 -7.12 -2.35
N GLY A 366 -4.92 -5.93 -2.31
CA GLY A 366 -4.30 -4.73 -1.75
C GLY A 366 -5.35 -3.83 -1.14
N ALA A 367 -4.96 -3.06 -0.12
CA ALA A 367 -5.80 -2.02 0.44
C ALA A 367 -5.73 -0.74 -0.42
N VAL A 368 -6.86 -0.06 -0.59
CA VAL A 368 -6.97 1.17 -1.39
C VAL A 368 -7.83 2.22 -0.69
N GLY A 369 -7.52 3.48 -0.97
CA GLY A 369 -8.26 4.64 -0.44
C GLY A 369 -8.01 4.90 1.04
N ASP A 370 -8.79 5.83 1.58
CA ASP A 370 -8.80 6.14 3.01
C ASP A 370 -9.60 5.09 3.81
N ALA A 371 -9.39 5.06 5.12
CA ALA A 371 -10.17 4.21 6.02
C ALA A 371 -11.67 4.53 5.95
N VAL A 372 -12.48 3.52 5.63
CA VAL A 372 -13.95 3.60 5.59
C VAL A 372 -14.60 3.50 6.97
N GLY A 373 -13.81 3.25 8.00
CA GLY A 373 -14.29 3.18 9.36
C GLY A 373 -13.21 2.75 10.32
N TRP A 374 -13.53 2.83 11.61
CA TRP A 374 -12.57 2.56 12.68
C TRP A 374 -13.23 1.64 13.70
N GLY A 375 -12.66 0.46 13.88
CA GLY A 375 -13.00 -0.41 15.00
C GLY A 375 -12.06 -0.15 16.17
N GLN A 376 -12.57 0.04 17.38
CA GLN A 376 -11.71 -0.02 18.55
C GLN A 376 -11.42 -1.47 18.92
N THR A 377 -10.22 -1.73 19.42
CA THR A 377 -9.85 -3.04 19.94
C THR A 377 -9.30 -2.94 21.35
N GLY A 378 -9.55 -3.97 22.16
CA GLY A 378 -9.11 -3.99 23.55
C GLY A 378 -9.11 -5.38 24.16
N MET A 379 -8.64 -5.44 25.41
CA MET A 379 -8.73 -6.59 26.31
C MET A 379 -9.75 -6.29 27.40
N PRO A 380 -10.75 -7.16 27.63
CA PRO A 380 -11.67 -6.97 28.73
C PRO A 380 -10.98 -7.27 30.06
N ILE A 381 -11.27 -6.46 31.06
CA ILE A 381 -10.70 -6.54 32.40
C ILE A 381 -11.83 -6.45 33.42
N PHE A 382 -11.77 -7.30 34.43
CA PHE A 382 -12.73 -7.25 35.53
C PHE A 382 -12.57 -5.95 36.33
N GLU A 383 -13.70 -5.33 36.67
CA GLU A 383 -13.76 -4.03 37.36
C GLU A 383 -12.88 -3.99 38.63
N GLY A 384 -12.81 -5.11 39.37
CA GLY A 384 -12.01 -5.21 40.60
C GLY A 384 -10.49 -5.13 40.43
N VAL A 385 -9.97 -5.13 39.20
CA VAL A 385 -8.53 -4.94 38.90
C VAL A 385 -8.26 -3.94 37.76
N SER A 386 -9.30 -3.33 37.18
CA SER A 386 -9.19 -2.53 35.96
C SER A 386 -8.35 -1.27 36.16
N ALA A 387 -8.50 -0.60 37.30
CA ALA A 387 -7.76 0.63 37.62
C ALA A 387 -6.25 0.37 37.74
N GLU A 388 -5.84 -0.68 38.47
CA GLU A 388 -4.42 -0.99 38.66
C GLU A 388 -3.77 -1.51 37.38
N VAL A 389 -4.45 -2.37 36.62
CA VAL A 389 -3.94 -2.87 35.34
C VAL A 389 -3.81 -1.72 34.35
N THR A 390 -4.82 -0.87 34.20
CA THR A 390 -4.77 0.28 33.28
C THR A 390 -3.67 1.27 33.66
N SER A 391 -3.51 1.56 34.96
CA SER A 391 -2.43 2.43 35.44
C SER A 391 -1.05 1.87 35.11
N LEU A 392 -0.87 0.54 35.26
CA LEU A 392 0.38 -0.12 34.91
C LEU A 392 0.66 -0.06 33.40
N PHE A 393 -0.34 -0.31 32.58
CA PHE A 393 -0.22 -0.21 31.12
C PHE A 393 0.16 1.20 30.65
N LEU A 394 -0.42 2.24 31.27
CA LEU A 394 -0.05 3.62 30.97
C LEU A 394 1.43 3.90 31.31
N LYS A 395 1.94 3.36 32.42
CA LYS A 395 3.36 3.47 32.79
C LYS A 395 4.31 2.72 31.87
N MET A 396 3.87 1.63 31.25
CA MET A 396 4.68 0.87 30.29
C MET A 396 4.73 1.52 28.91
N LYS A 397 3.81 2.45 28.62
CA LYS A 397 3.74 3.18 27.35
C LYS A 397 4.68 4.40 27.32
N GLU A 398 4.96 4.97 28.49
CA GLU A 398 5.97 6.02 28.70
C GLU A 398 7.39 5.45 28.63
#